data_AF-A0A1V8TXB8-F1
#
_entry.id   AF-A0A1V8TXB8-F1
#
_cell.length_a   1.000
_cell.length_b   1.000
_cell.length_c   1.000
_cell.angle_alpha   90.00
_cell.angle_beta   90.00
_cell.angle_gamma   90.00
#
_symmetry.space_group_name_H-M   'P 1'
#
loop_
_entity.id
_entity.type
_entity.pdbx_description
1 polymer ?
#
loop_
_entity_poly.entity_id
_entity_poly.type
_entity_poly.pdbx_seq_one_letter_code
_entity_poly.pdbx_strand_id
1 'polypeptide(L)'
;MFPSLPLRATLDPYALPKAPLTTQPTPSLSPTFPYTWQSNPYTSKRTWPPHFDSLSPKHRFSLERRYRRRAKLKWARPTWTKGVKLAQWGSILFVTVYGVLFMEGPEGQKGVFSGIRKWYGEQSDLAAGARGGNLVEDNTPAAAKPTGV
;
A
#
# COMPACT_ATOMS: atom_id res chain seq x y z
N MET A 1 13.21 -42.87 42.54
CA MET A 1 14.07 -42.06 41.67
C MET A 1 13.27 -41.68 40.43
N PHE A 2 12.85 -40.42 40.34
CA PHE A 2 12.18 -39.89 39.15
C PHE A 2 13.23 -39.29 38.22
N PRO A 3 13.40 -39.75 36.97
CA PRO A 3 14.20 -39.03 36.00
C PRO A 3 13.38 -37.86 35.42
N SER A 4 13.95 -36.68 35.59
CA SER A 4 13.50 -35.37 35.11
C SER A 4 13.48 -35.29 33.58
N LEU A 5 12.50 -34.56 33.05
CA LEU A 5 12.43 -34.16 31.64
C LEU A 5 13.52 -33.11 31.32
N PRO A 6 14.28 -33.24 30.21
CA PRO A 6 15.10 -32.14 29.73
C PRO A 6 14.29 -31.13 28.90
N LEU A 7 14.56 -29.87 29.21
CA LEU A 7 14.04 -28.64 28.62
C LEU A 7 14.51 -28.46 27.16
N ARG A 8 13.54 -28.25 26.27
CA ARG A 8 13.55 -27.57 24.96
C ARG A 8 14.85 -26.85 24.52
N ALA A 9 15.47 -27.32 23.43
CA ALA A 9 16.39 -26.55 22.59
C ALA A 9 15.82 -26.44 21.16
N THR A 10 15.81 -25.22 20.63
CA THR A 10 15.22 -24.80 19.37
C THR A 10 16.16 -25.10 18.20
N LEU A 11 15.75 -25.97 17.28
CA LEU A 11 16.34 -26.05 15.94
C LEU A 11 15.32 -25.50 14.96
N ASP A 12 15.56 -24.30 14.45
CA ASP A 12 14.75 -23.67 13.42
C ASP A 12 14.87 -24.49 12.12
N PRO A 13 13.78 -25.10 11.61
CA PRO A 13 13.81 -25.86 10.36
C PRO A 13 13.88 -24.98 9.10
N TYR A 14 14.24 -23.69 9.25
CA TYR A 14 14.17 -22.68 8.19
C TYR A 14 15.52 -22.04 7.83
N ALA A 15 16.64 -22.51 8.38
CA ALA A 15 17.96 -22.12 7.90
C ALA A 15 18.29 -22.90 6.61
N LEU A 16 17.86 -22.37 5.46
CA LEU A 16 18.11 -22.97 4.15
C LEU A 16 19.41 -22.39 3.54
N PRO A 17 20.39 -23.22 3.12
CA PRO A 17 21.62 -22.74 2.50
C PRO A 17 21.34 -22.11 1.13
N LYS A 18 21.81 -20.88 0.90
CA LYS A 18 21.77 -20.24 -0.43
C LYS A 18 22.91 -20.78 -1.30
N ALA A 19 22.57 -21.45 -2.39
CA ALA A 19 23.49 -21.88 -3.46
C ALA A 19 23.08 -21.24 -4.81
N PRO A 20 24.02 -21.13 -5.78
CA PRO A 20 24.33 -19.88 -6.47
C PRO A 20 23.56 -19.60 -7.77
N LEU A 21 23.63 -18.33 -8.16
CA LEU A 21 23.11 -17.69 -9.37
C LEU A 21 23.73 -18.26 -10.66
N THR A 22 22.90 -18.81 -11.55
CA THR A 22 23.03 -18.83 -13.02
C THR A 22 21.92 -19.77 -13.53
N THR A 23 21.06 -19.47 -14.50
CA THR A 23 21.09 -18.61 -15.68
C THR A 23 19.68 -18.03 -15.84
N GLN A 24 19.55 -16.71 -15.99
CA GLN A 24 18.32 -16.06 -16.45
C GLN A 24 18.56 -15.58 -17.88
N PRO A 25 17.67 -15.92 -18.83
CA PRO A 25 17.35 -14.94 -19.86
C PRO A 25 15.86 -14.90 -20.28
N THR A 26 15.36 -13.66 -20.32
CA THR A 26 14.14 -13.12 -20.97
C THR A 26 12.76 -13.43 -20.33
N PRO A 27 12.06 -12.41 -19.79
CA PRO A 27 10.79 -12.56 -19.10
C PRO A 27 9.62 -12.77 -20.07
N SER A 28 9.30 -14.03 -20.40
CA SER A 28 7.93 -14.37 -20.77
C SER A 28 7.12 -14.40 -19.48
N LEU A 29 6.31 -13.36 -19.24
CA LEU A 29 5.36 -13.29 -18.10
C LEU A 29 4.28 -14.39 -18.14
N SER A 30 4.37 -15.32 -19.09
CA SER A 30 3.57 -16.54 -19.16
C SER A 30 4.28 -17.63 -18.36
N PRO A 31 3.71 -18.13 -17.25
CA PRO A 31 4.26 -19.30 -16.57
C PRO A 31 4.41 -20.45 -17.58
N THR A 32 5.64 -20.95 -17.74
CA THR A 32 5.90 -22.14 -18.55
C THR A 32 5.40 -23.35 -17.77
N PHE A 33 4.30 -23.93 -18.22
CA PHE A 33 3.78 -25.16 -17.63
C PHE A 33 4.47 -26.35 -18.29
N PRO A 34 5.03 -27.30 -17.51
CA PRO A 34 5.71 -28.48 -18.04
C PRO A 34 4.77 -29.45 -18.77
N TYR A 35 3.45 -29.23 -18.63
CA TYR A 35 2.41 -30.04 -19.26
C TYR A 35 1.48 -29.16 -20.08
N THR A 36 1.16 -29.62 -21.28
CA THR A 36 0.05 -29.08 -22.08
C THR A 36 -1.25 -29.77 -21.66
N TRP A 37 -2.39 -29.27 -22.14
CA TRP A 37 -3.68 -29.90 -21.83
C TRP A 37 -3.79 -31.33 -22.38
N GLN A 38 -3.00 -31.67 -23.42
CA GLN A 38 -2.91 -33.02 -23.97
C GLN A 38 -1.86 -33.90 -23.27
N SER A 39 -0.76 -33.32 -22.76
CA SER A 39 0.35 -34.09 -22.16
C SER A 39 0.27 -34.24 -20.64
N ASN A 40 -0.73 -33.63 -19.99
CA ASN A 40 -0.88 -33.70 -18.54
C ASN A 40 -1.31 -35.11 -18.07
N PRO A 41 -0.51 -35.79 -17.22
CA PRO A 41 -0.88 -37.10 -16.65
C PRO A 41 -2.15 -37.05 -15.79
N TYR A 42 -2.52 -35.87 -15.28
CA TYR A 42 -3.76 -35.64 -14.54
C TYR A 42 -4.80 -34.97 -15.43
N THR A 43 -5.58 -35.76 -16.15
CA THR A 43 -6.64 -35.24 -17.01
C THR A 43 -7.83 -34.74 -16.18
N SER A 44 -8.37 -33.58 -16.54
CA SER A 44 -9.59 -33.07 -15.91
C SER A 44 -10.77 -34.00 -16.23
N LYS A 45 -11.51 -34.47 -15.22
CA LYS A 45 -12.73 -35.29 -15.42
C LYS A 45 -13.80 -34.61 -16.29
N ARG A 46 -13.76 -33.29 -16.38
CA ARG A 46 -14.70 -32.48 -17.19
C ARG A 46 -13.89 -31.43 -17.94
N THR A 47 -13.85 -31.53 -19.26
CA THR A 47 -13.16 -30.58 -20.14
C THR A 47 -13.71 -29.18 -19.92
N TRP A 48 -12.81 -28.25 -19.64
CA TRP A 48 -13.07 -26.82 -19.58
C TRP A 48 -12.34 -26.19 -20.77
N PRO A 49 -12.90 -25.25 -21.54
CA PRO A 49 -14.21 -24.60 -21.40
C PRO A 49 -15.36 -25.48 -21.90
N PRO A 50 -16.54 -25.45 -21.25
CA PRO A 50 -17.73 -26.06 -21.82
C PRO A 50 -18.12 -25.30 -23.09
N HIS A 51 -18.52 -26.02 -24.14
CA HIS A 51 -19.05 -25.40 -25.37
C HIS A 51 -20.39 -24.70 -25.07
N PHE A 52 -20.38 -23.38 -24.86
CA PHE A 52 -21.55 -22.62 -24.40
C PHE A 52 -22.72 -22.59 -25.38
N ASP A 53 -22.48 -22.93 -26.65
CA ASP A 53 -23.46 -22.88 -27.72
C ASP A 53 -24.42 -24.09 -27.71
N SER A 54 -23.98 -25.25 -27.22
CA SER A 54 -24.80 -26.46 -27.11
C SER A 54 -25.50 -26.61 -25.75
N LEU A 55 -25.29 -25.68 -24.82
CA LEU A 55 -25.84 -25.73 -23.47
C LEU A 55 -27.22 -25.06 -23.40
N SER A 56 -28.19 -25.73 -22.77
CA SER A 56 -29.51 -25.15 -22.46
C SER A 56 -29.38 -23.79 -21.75
N PRO A 57 -30.23 -22.79 -22.08
CA PRO A 57 -30.20 -21.46 -21.46
C PRO A 57 -30.25 -21.48 -19.92
N LYS A 58 -31.01 -22.43 -19.35
CA LYS A 58 -31.09 -22.63 -17.89
C LYS A 58 -29.75 -23.03 -17.29
N HIS A 59 -28.97 -23.87 -17.98
CA HIS A 59 -27.66 -24.31 -17.54
C HIS A 59 -26.62 -23.19 -17.68
N ARG A 60 -26.67 -22.42 -18.77
CA ARG A 60 -25.83 -21.22 -18.99
C ARG A 60 -26.00 -20.19 -17.87
N PHE A 61 -27.24 -19.87 -17.49
CA PHE A 61 -27.51 -18.93 -16.40
C PHE A 61 -26.96 -19.39 -15.03
N SER A 62 -27.05 -20.68 -14.73
CA SER A 62 -26.47 -21.26 -13.50
C SER A 62 -24.94 -21.14 -13.47
N LEU A 63 -24.28 -21.39 -14.61
CA LEU A 63 -22.84 -21.23 -14.77
C LEU A 63 -22.42 -19.76 -14.64
N GLU A 64 -23.15 -18.85 -15.27
CA GLU A 64 -22.92 -17.41 -15.17
C GLU A 64 -23.05 -16.92 -13.72
N ARG A 65 -24.09 -17.34 -13.00
CA ARG A 65 -24.27 -17.01 -11.58
C ARG A 65 -23.11 -17.52 -10.73
N ARG A 66 -22.64 -18.75 -10.99
CA ARG A 66 -21.48 -19.34 -10.29
C ARG A 66 -20.18 -18.58 -10.61
N TYR A 67 -20.00 -18.15 -11.86
CA TYR A 67 -18.87 -17.33 -12.28
C TYR A 67 -18.87 -15.97 -11.56
N ARG A 68 -19.98 -15.23 -11.60
CA ARG A 68 -20.12 -13.92 -10.94
C ARG A 68 -19.83 -14.01 -9.43
N ARG A 69 -20.31 -15.06 -8.75
CA ARG A 69 -20.03 -15.32 -7.33
C ARG A 69 -18.55 -15.59 -7.06
N ARG A 70 -17.91 -16.44 -7.87
CA ARG A 70 -16.47 -16.75 -7.73
C ARG A 70 -15.58 -15.55 -8.05
N ALA A 71 -15.96 -14.75 -9.04
CA ALA A 71 -15.29 -13.48 -9.34
C ALA A 71 -15.36 -12.56 -8.12
N LYS A 72 -16.55 -12.33 -7.55
CA LYS A 72 -16.71 -11.51 -6.33
C LYS A 72 -15.82 -12.00 -5.17
N LEU A 73 -15.71 -13.31 -4.95
CA LEU A 73 -14.83 -13.89 -3.94
C LEU A 73 -13.33 -13.69 -4.25
N LYS A 74 -12.92 -13.80 -5.52
CA LYS A 74 -11.53 -13.47 -5.93
C LYS A 74 -11.20 -11.99 -5.73
N TRP A 75 -12.18 -11.12 -5.93
CA TRP A 75 -12.06 -9.67 -5.77
C TRP A 75 -12.27 -9.18 -4.33
N ALA A 76 -12.81 -10.00 -3.43
CA ALA A 76 -12.91 -9.75 -2.00
C ALA A 76 -11.56 -9.89 -1.28
N ARG A 77 -10.47 -9.41 -1.90
CA ARG A 77 -9.13 -9.37 -1.30
C ARG A 77 -9.16 -8.52 -0.02
N PRO A 78 -8.36 -8.86 1.00
CA PRO A 78 -8.47 -8.30 2.35
C PRO A 78 -8.23 -6.78 2.37
N THR A 79 -9.31 -6.01 2.23
CA THR A 79 -9.31 -4.53 2.27
C THR A 79 -8.86 -4.02 3.62
N TRP A 80 -9.20 -4.74 4.70
CA TRP A 80 -8.79 -4.40 6.05
C TRP A 80 -7.26 -4.32 6.21
N THR A 81 -6.53 -5.27 5.62
CA THR A 81 -5.06 -5.27 5.69
C THR A 81 -4.44 -4.06 4.96
N LYS A 82 -5.10 -3.55 3.91
CA LYS A 82 -4.67 -2.32 3.24
C LYS A 82 -4.88 -1.10 4.14
N GLY A 83 -6.01 -1.05 4.84
CA GLY A 83 -6.30 0.00 5.82
C GLY A 83 -5.30 -0.01 6.99
N VAL A 84 -5.04 -1.18 7.57
CA VAL A 84 -4.05 -1.33 8.66
C VAL A 84 -2.65 -0.95 8.20
N LYS A 85 -2.24 -1.35 6.99
CA LYS A 85 -0.94 -0.94 6.43
C LYS A 85 -0.87 0.58 6.26
N LEU A 86 -1.92 1.21 5.71
CA LEU A 86 -1.93 2.66 5.55
C LEU A 86 -1.87 3.38 6.91
N ALA A 87 -2.59 2.87 7.92
CA ALA A 87 -2.52 3.40 9.28
C ALA A 87 -1.14 3.20 9.92
N GLN A 88 -0.48 2.07 9.67
CA GLN A 88 0.87 1.80 10.15
C GLN A 88 1.89 2.76 9.53
N TRP A 89 1.88 2.93 8.20
CA TRP A 89 2.76 3.89 7.53
C TRP A 89 2.43 5.34 7.93
N GLY A 90 1.15 5.65 8.09
CA GLY A 90 0.67 6.95 8.56
C GLY A 90 1.14 7.27 9.99
N SER A 91 1.08 6.31 10.92
CA SER A 91 1.53 6.54 12.29
C SER A 91 3.04 6.69 12.38
N ILE A 92 3.82 5.90 11.62
CA ILE A 92 5.27 6.03 11.55
C ILE A 92 5.66 7.41 11.01
N LEU A 93 5.02 7.85 9.93
CA LEU A 93 5.26 9.18 9.35
C LEU A 93 4.90 10.29 10.35
N PHE A 94 3.73 10.17 10.99
CA PHE A 94 3.25 11.14 11.96
C PHE A 94 4.23 11.32 13.14
N VAL A 95 4.67 10.22 13.76
CA VAL A 95 5.62 10.27 14.89
C VAL A 95 6.97 10.83 14.45
N THR A 96 7.43 10.47 13.25
CA THR A 96 8.71 10.96 12.71
C THR A 96 8.67 12.46 12.46
N VAL A 97 7.61 12.97 11.81
CA VAL A 97 7.42 14.42 11.60
C VAL A 97 7.28 15.14 12.93
N TYR A 98 6.53 14.59 13.90
CA TYR A 98 6.40 15.18 15.23
C TYR A 98 7.74 15.26 15.96
N GLY A 99 8.53 14.19 15.96
CA GLY A 99 9.85 14.18 16.58
C GLY A 99 10.84 15.15 15.91
N VAL A 100 10.84 15.21 14.57
CA VAL A 100 11.72 16.12 13.84
C VAL A 100 11.32 17.57 14.08
N LEU A 101 10.03 17.90 14.11
CA LEU A 101 9.56 19.28 14.08
C LEU A 101 9.27 19.88 15.47
N PHE A 102 8.80 19.06 16.43
CA PHE A 102 8.28 19.55 17.71
C PHE A 102 9.01 19.02 18.96
N MET A 103 9.81 17.95 18.88
CA MET A 103 10.62 17.52 20.05
C MET A 103 11.86 18.40 20.23
N GLU A 104 11.79 19.40 21.09
CA GLU A 104 12.99 20.14 21.50
C GLU A 104 13.93 19.23 22.30
N GLY A 105 15.24 19.31 22.01
CA GLY A 105 16.25 18.57 22.77
C GLY A 105 16.38 19.13 24.20
N PRO A 106 16.99 18.39 25.14
CA PRO A 106 17.24 18.89 26.49
C PRO A 106 18.01 20.22 26.44
N GLU A 107 17.60 21.15 27.30
CA GLU A 107 18.02 22.55 27.25
C GLU A 107 19.54 22.72 27.17
N GLY A 108 19.99 23.47 26.16
CA GLY A 108 21.39 23.87 25.98
C GLY A 108 22.10 23.30 24.75
N GLN A 109 21.53 22.29 24.08
CA GLN A 109 22.08 21.79 22.81
C GLN A 109 21.17 22.13 21.64
N LYS A 110 21.74 22.74 20.59
CA LYS A 110 21.04 22.94 19.31
C LYS A 110 20.67 21.55 18.80
N GLY A 111 19.38 21.19 18.87
CA GLY A 111 18.92 19.86 18.48
C GLY A 111 19.35 19.52 17.06
N VAL A 112 19.59 18.24 16.79
CA VAL A 112 20.06 17.72 15.48
C VAL A 112 19.16 18.18 14.31
N PHE A 113 17.88 18.48 14.60
CA PHE A 113 16.88 18.92 13.63
C PHE A 113 16.57 20.43 13.65
N SER A 114 17.37 21.24 14.35
CA SER A 114 17.18 22.70 14.47
C SER A 114 17.13 23.44 13.13
N GLY A 115 17.97 23.05 12.16
CA GLY A 115 17.95 23.63 10.81
C GLY A 115 16.65 23.33 10.03
N ILE A 116 16.09 22.14 10.19
CA ILE A 116 14.84 21.73 9.54
C ILE A 116 13.65 22.49 10.13
N ARG A 117 13.64 22.70 11.45
CA ARG A 117 12.61 23.49 12.14
C ARG A 117 12.61 24.95 11.71
N LYS A 118 13.79 25.58 11.61
CA LYS A 118 13.92 26.97 11.17
C LYS A 118 13.41 27.15 9.74
N TRP A 119 13.83 26.26 8.83
CA TRP A 119 13.36 26.27 7.45
C TRP A 119 11.84 26.08 7.36
N TYR A 120 11.27 25.15 8.14
CA TYR A 120 9.83 24.94 8.16
C TYR A 120 9.08 26.17 8.69
N GLY A 121 9.58 26.81 9.76
CA GLY A 121 9.03 28.05 10.30
C GLY A 121 8.99 29.17 9.27
N GLU A 122 10.11 29.38 8.55
CA GLU A 122 10.21 30.37 7.47
C GLU A 122 9.19 30.09 6.35
N GLN A 123 9.02 28.81 5.96
CA GLN A 123 8.03 28.44 4.95
C GLN A 123 6.59 28.60 5.44
N SER A 124 6.30 28.26 6.70
CA SER A 124 4.96 28.47 7.27
C SER A 124 4.63 29.95 7.41
N ASP A 125 5.62 30.79 7.74
CA ASP A 125 5.44 32.25 7.86
C ASP A 125 5.25 32.90 6.50
N LEU A 126 6.01 32.48 5.47
CA LEU A 126 5.79 32.92 4.09
C LEU A 126 4.41 32.51 3.57
N ALA A 127 3.98 31.27 3.84
CA ALA A 127 2.66 30.80 3.44
C ALA A 127 1.53 31.49 4.21
N ALA A 128 1.73 31.79 5.49
CA ALA A 128 0.79 32.54 6.32
C ALA A 128 0.71 34.01 5.89
N GLY A 129 1.85 34.64 5.58
CA GLY A 129 1.95 36.00 5.05
C GLY A 129 1.28 36.14 3.69
N ALA A 130 1.45 35.17 2.78
CA ALA A 130 0.76 35.13 1.50
C ALA A 130 -0.77 34.99 1.64
N ARG A 131 -1.24 34.28 2.68
CA ARG A 131 -2.66 34.18 3.00
C ARG A 131 -3.23 35.43 3.69
N GLY A 132 -2.43 36.11 4.52
CA GLY A 132 -2.80 37.35 5.18
C GLY A 132 -2.82 38.57 4.25
N GLY A 133 -1.91 38.64 3.27
CA GLY A 133 -1.86 39.73 2.29
C GLY A 133 -3.11 39.85 1.44
N ASN A 134 -3.68 38.73 1.00
CA ASN A 134 -4.94 38.70 0.24
C ASN A 134 -6.17 39.18 1.06
N LEU A 135 -6.09 39.22 2.40
CA LEU A 135 -7.18 39.73 3.25
C LEU A 135 -7.08 41.24 3.51
N VAL A 136 -5.88 41.83 3.40
CA VAL A 136 -5.61 43.24 3.72
C VAL A 136 -5.87 44.17 2.52
N GLU A 137 -5.69 43.68 1.29
CA GLU A 137 -5.85 44.50 0.07
C GLU A 137 -7.32 44.88 -0.22
N ASP A 138 -8.30 44.07 0.22
CA ASP A 138 -9.73 44.30 -0.02
C ASP A 138 -10.37 45.34 0.92
N ASN A 139 -9.70 45.75 2.00
CA ASN A 139 -10.25 46.69 3.01
C ASN A 139 -9.71 48.12 2.91
N THR A 140 -8.96 48.46 1.86
CA THR A 140 -8.61 49.86 1.58
C THR A 140 -9.85 50.56 0.99
N PRO A 141 -10.50 51.52 1.69
CA PRO A 141 -11.70 52.16 1.16
C PRO A 141 -11.36 52.87 -0.15
N ALA A 142 -12.03 52.45 -1.22
CA ALA A 142 -11.90 53.01 -2.56
C ALA A 142 -11.99 54.54 -2.49
N ALA A 143 -10.84 55.21 -2.72
CA ALA A 143 -10.75 56.64 -2.76
C ALA A 143 -11.75 57.19 -3.80
N ALA A 144 -12.56 58.16 -3.35
CA ALA A 144 -13.63 58.78 -4.10
C ALA A 144 -13.15 59.28 -5.48
N LYS A 145 -13.86 58.86 -6.53
CA LYS A 145 -13.71 59.47 -7.86
C LYS A 145 -14.20 60.92 -7.80
N PRO A 146 -13.42 61.92 -8.24
CA PRO A 146 -13.93 63.29 -8.31
C PRO A 146 -14.92 63.40 -9.48
N THR A 147 -16.19 63.64 -9.15
CA THR A 147 -17.23 63.97 -10.10
C THR A 147 -16.99 65.41 -10.59
N GLY A 148 -16.45 65.55 -11.80
CA GLY A 148 -16.31 66.83 -12.48
C GLY A 148 -17.62 67.22 -13.18
N VAL A 149 -18.04 68.47 -12.93
CA VAL A 149 -19.12 69.21 -13.59
C VAL A 149 -18.71 69.60 -15.01
#